data_AF-A0A1A6GD43-F1
#
_entry.id   AF-A0A1A6GD43-F1
#
_cell.length_a   1.000
_cell.length_b   1.000
_cell.length_c   1.000
_cell.angle_alpha   90.00
_cell.angle_beta   90.00
_cell.angle_gamma   90.00
#
_symmetry.space_group_name_H-M   'P 1'
#
loop_
_entity.id
_entity.type
_entity.pdbx_description
1 polymer ?
#
loop_
_entity_poly.entity_id
_entity_poly.type
_entity_poly.pdbx_seq_one_letter_code
_entity_poly.pdbx_strand_id
1 'polypeptide(L)'
;ILAPPTVLANDTALVERRDTLRLLCSSPSPAEVRWFFNGDALPVAVRLGLSPDGRTLTRHGIRREEAVGPERVAILQDSTTRTGCTIKVDFNTSLTLWCVSRSCPEPEYVWAFNGKALKNGQDHLNISSMTMAHEGTYTCIAKNSKTLLSGSASVVVKLSAAVVAMMIVPIPTKPMEGQDVTLTVQGYPKDLLVYAWYRGPASEPNRLLSQLPSGNWIAGPAHTGREVGFANCSLLVQKLNLTDAGRYTLKTVTLQGKTDTLEVEL
;
A
#
# COMPACT_ATOMS: atom_id res chain seq x y z
N ILE A 1 5.37 -28.57 26.04
CA ILE A 1 5.80 -27.48 25.13
C ILE A 1 7.10 -26.92 25.71
N LEU A 2 8.23 -27.09 25.03
CA LEU A 2 9.53 -26.61 25.52
C LEU A 2 9.63 -25.11 25.20
N ALA A 3 9.90 -24.28 26.21
CA ALA A 3 10.13 -22.85 26.00
C ALA A 3 11.46 -22.62 25.24
N PRO A 4 11.53 -21.62 24.34
CA PRO A 4 12.73 -21.33 23.57
C PRO A 4 13.87 -20.84 24.49
N PRO A 5 15.15 -21.10 24.12
CA PRO A 5 16.29 -20.59 24.86
C PRO A 5 16.40 -19.07 24.74
N THR A 6 16.95 -18.41 25.77
CA THR A 6 17.17 -16.96 25.79
C THR A 6 18.65 -16.63 25.99
N VAL A 7 19.10 -15.51 25.42
CA VAL A 7 20.45 -15.00 25.62
C VAL A 7 20.40 -13.82 26.57
N LEU A 8 21.16 -13.90 27.66
CA LEU A 8 21.28 -12.86 28.68
C LEU A 8 22.67 -12.24 28.62
N ALA A 9 22.77 -10.91 28.59
CA ALA A 9 24.03 -10.18 28.67
C ALA A 9 24.25 -9.64 30.09
N ASN A 10 25.50 -9.58 30.55
CA ASN A 10 25.84 -8.95 31.83
C ASN A 10 25.62 -7.43 31.83
N ASP A 11 25.91 -6.77 30.71
CA ASP A 11 25.66 -5.34 30.49
C ASP A 11 25.56 -5.07 28.98
N THR A 12 24.78 -4.07 28.60
CA THR A 12 24.62 -3.57 27.22
C THR A 12 25.32 -2.23 26.99
N ALA A 13 25.78 -1.57 28.06
CA ALA A 13 26.44 -0.26 28.04
C ALA A 13 27.94 -0.37 28.42
N LEU A 14 28.69 -1.11 27.62
CA LEU A 14 30.11 -1.41 27.90
C LEU A 14 31.06 -0.27 27.52
N VAL A 15 32.09 -0.08 28.35
CA VAL A 15 33.23 0.79 28.11
C VAL A 15 34.30 0.04 27.32
N GLU A 16 34.68 0.61 26.19
CA GLU A 16 35.70 0.07 25.28
C GLU A 16 37.02 -0.26 26.01
N ARG A 17 37.61 -1.42 25.66
CA ARG A 17 38.89 -1.93 26.20
C ARG A 17 38.97 -2.13 27.72
N ARG A 18 37.91 -1.80 28.46
CA ARG A 18 37.83 -1.93 29.91
C ARG A 18 36.89 -3.06 30.29
N ASP A 19 35.71 -3.06 29.71
CA ASP A 19 34.66 -3.96 30.12
C ASP A 19 34.70 -5.28 29.36
N THR A 20 34.16 -6.31 29.99
CA THR A 20 34.06 -7.66 29.45
C THR A 20 32.59 -8.00 29.27
N LEU A 21 32.20 -8.35 28.05
CA LEU A 21 30.85 -8.85 27.76
C LEU A 21 30.79 -10.33 28.13
N ARG A 22 29.77 -10.72 28.89
CA ARG A 22 29.40 -12.12 29.13
C ARG A 22 27.99 -12.35 28.64
N LEU A 23 27.85 -13.25 27.68
CA LEU A 23 26.57 -13.72 27.18
C LEU A 23 26.29 -15.12 27.73
N LEU A 24 25.14 -15.31 28.36
CA LEU A 24 24.68 -16.57 28.92
C LEU A 24 23.48 -17.09 28.13
N CYS A 25 23.56 -18.32 27.65
CA CYS A 25 22.42 -19.03 27.09
C CYS A 25 21.64 -19.73 28.22
N SER A 26 20.41 -19.28 28.45
CA SER A 26 19.49 -19.89 29.41
C SER A 26 18.47 -20.76 28.68
N SER A 27 18.51 -22.08 28.92
CA SER A 27 17.56 -23.04 28.37
C SER A 27 16.90 -23.87 29.48
N PRO A 28 15.56 -24.09 29.41
CA PRO A 28 14.85 -24.91 30.40
C PRO A 28 15.15 -26.42 30.27
N SER A 29 15.67 -26.86 29.12
CA SER A 29 16.08 -28.26 28.89
C SER A 29 17.60 -28.39 28.80
N PRO A 30 18.18 -29.55 29.14
CA PRO A 30 19.59 -29.84 28.93
C PRO A 30 19.85 -30.05 27.43
N ALA A 31 19.93 -28.95 26.68
CA ALA A 31 20.26 -28.93 25.26
C ALA A 31 21.73 -28.54 25.05
N GLU A 32 22.33 -29.04 23.96
CA GLU A 32 23.64 -28.60 23.49
C GLU A 32 23.55 -27.17 22.96
N VAL A 33 24.40 -26.27 23.48
CA VAL A 33 24.40 -24.85 23.08
C VAL A 33 25.43 -24.62 21.99
N ARG A 34 25.00 -23.98 20.89
CA ARG A 34 25.88 -23.56 19.80
C ARG A 34 25.71 -22.07 19.54
N TRP A 35 26.84 -21.36 19.51
CA TRP A 35 26.89 -19.93 19.29
C TRP A 35 27.28 -19.62 17.85
N PHE A 36 26.63 -18.62 17.28
CA PHE A 36 26.89 -18.09 15.94
C PHE A 36 27.04 -16.57 16.00
N PHE A 37 27.82 -16.01 15.09
CA PHE A 37 27.95 -14.57 14.90
C PHE A 37 27.48 -14.24 13.48
N ASN A 38 26.39 -13.48 13.35
CA ASN A 38 25.77 -13.13 12.06
C ASN A 38 25.42 -14.34 11.16
N GLY A 39 25.06 -15.47 11.77
CA GLY A 39 24.73 -16.71 11.06
C GLY A 39 25.93 -17.63 10.77
N ASP A 40 27.15 -17.13 10.95
CA ASP A 40 28.39 -17.89 10.78
C ASP A 40 28.93 -18.43 12.11
N ALA A 41 29.81 -19.43 12.01
CA ALA A 41 30.47 -19.99 13.18
C ALA A 41 31.38 -18.94 13.85
N LEU A 42 31.46 -18.94 15.19
CA LEU A 42 32.26 -17.94 15.92
C LEU A 42 33.71 -17.85 15.39
N PRO A 43 34.27 -16.64 15.24
CA PRO A 43 35.69 -16.47 14.94
C PRO A 43 36.57 -17.14 15.99
N VAL A 44 37.74 -17.67 15.60
CA VAL A 44 38.65 -18.43 16.50
C VAL A 44 38.99 -17.62 17.76
N ALA A 45 39.26 -16.32 17.62
CA ALA A 45 39.56 -15.44 18.76
C ALA A 45 38.41 -15.33 19.77
N VAL A 46 37.16 -15.49 19.32
CA VAL A 46 35.96 -15.42 20.17
C VAL A 46 35.63 -16.78 20.79
N ARG A 47 36.01 -17.89 20.12
CA ARG A 47 35.85 -19.26 20.66
C ARG A 47 36.64 -19.48 21.95
N LEU A 48 37.76 -18.79 22.12
CA LEU A 48 38.57 -18.84 23.33
C LEU A 48 37.82 -18.34 24.57
N GLY A 49 36.72 -17.62 24.39
CA GLY A 49 35.85 -17.13 25.45
C GLY A 49 34.71 -18.05 25.86
N LEU A 50 34.57 -19.23 25.24
CA LEU A 50 33.53 -20.19 25.59
C LEU A 50 33.84 -20.89 26.91
N SER A 51 32.84 -20.97 27.79
CA SER A 51 32.91 -21.81 28.98
C SER A 51 32.98 -23.30 28.61
N PRO A 52 33.51 -24.16 29.49
CA PRO A 52 33.60 -25.60 29.22
C PRO A 52 32.27 -26.28 28.92
N ASP A 53 31.17 -25.77 29.48
CA ASP A 53 29.79 -26.24 29.24
C ASP A 53 29.14 -25.61 27.99
N GLY A 54 29.85 -24.71 27.28
CA GLY A 54 29.37 -24.00 26.10
C GLY A 54 28.27 -22.97 26.36
N ARG A 55 27.84 -22.78 27.62
CA ARG A 55 26.68 -21.94 27.96
C ARG A 55 27.00 -20.46 28.08
N THR A 56 28.24 -20.12 28.40
CA THR A 56 28.69 -18.73 28.57
C THR A 56 29.74 -18.38 27.52
N LEU A 57 29.51 -17.28 26.80
CA LEU A 57 30.49 -16.68 25.89
C LEU A 57 31.03 -15.39 26.49
N THR A 58 32.33 -15.34 26.74
CA THR A 58 33.02 -14.18 27.32
C THR A 58 33.86 -13.47 26.26
N ARG A 59 33.64 -12.18 26.07
CA ARG A 59 34.44 -11.34 25.16
C ARG A 59 35.10 -10.21 25.93
N HIS A 60 36.41 -10.27 26.01
CA HIS A 60 37.25 -9.26 26.62
C HIS A 60 37.59 -8.15 25.61
N GLY A 61 37.67 -6.92 26.08
CA GLY A 61 38.21 -5.81 25.30
C GLY A 61 37.36 -5.47 24.08
N ILE A 62 36.04 -5.38 24.27
CA ILE A 62 35.08 -4.90 23.26
C ILE A 62 35.58 -3.57 22.70
N ARG A 63 35.47 -3.39 21.37
CA ARG A 63 36.02 -2.23 20.67
C ARG A 63 34.97 -1.50 19.85
N ARG A 64 35.13 -0.19 19.71
CA ARG A 64 34.17 0.66 18.99
C ARG A 64 34.20 0.38 17.48
N GLU A 65 35.33 -0.09 16.94
CA GLU A 65 35.43 -0.55 15.55
C GLU A 65 34.53 -1.76 15.20
N GLU A 66 33.97 -2.46 16.20
CA GLU A 66 33.01 -3.55 15.98
C GLU A 66 31.58 -3.03 15.77
N ALA A 67 31.30 -1.75 16.07
CA ALA A 67 30.03 -1.11 15.77
C ALA A 67 29.97 -0.68 14.30
N VAL A 68 28.88 -1.01 13.63
CA VAL A 68 28.72 -0.81 12.18
C VAL A 68 27.34 -0.21 11.90
N GLY A 69 27.25 0.62 10.86
CA GLY A 69 25.97 1.11 10.34
C GLY A 69 25.42 2.37 11.04
N PRO A 70 24.20 2.80 10.66
CA PRO A 70 23.24 2.07 9.85
C PRO A 70 23.51 2.21 8.34
N GLU A 71 23.69 1.07 7.66
CA GLU A 71 23.85 1.02 6.20
C GLU A 71 22.60 0.46 5.51
N ARG A 72 22.45 0.78 4.22
CA ARG A 72 21.41 0.22 3.34
C ARG A 72 19.99 0.38 3.91
N VAL A 73 19.69 1.57 4.42
CA VAL A 73 18.35 1.91 4.88
C VAL A 73 17.38 1.75 3.71
N ALA A 74 16.30 1.01 3.92
CA ALA A 74 15.26 0.77 2.93
C ALA A 74 13.89 0.74 3.61
N ILE A 75 12.87 1.12 2.83
CA ILE A 75 11.48 0.94 3.21
C ILE A 75 10.94 -0.29 2.47
N LEU A 76 10.19 -1.14 3.16
CA LEU A 76 9.53 -2.32 2.61
C LEU A 76 8.01 -2.19 2.81
N GLN A 77 7.24 -2.70 1.85
CA GLN A 77 5.80 -2.83 1.92
C GLN A 77 5.53 -4.31 2.16
N ASP A 78 5.11 -4.61 3.38
CA ASP A 78 5.11 -5.95 3.95
C ASP A 78 6.52 -6.57 3.99
N SER A 79 6.77 -7.43 4.97
CA SER A 79 8.10 -7.86 5.48
C SER A 79 9.10 -8.45 4.45
N THR A 80 8.72 -8.63 3.17
CA THR A 80 9.51 -9.36 2.17
C THR A 80 9.76 -8.62 0.85
N THR A 81 9.03 -7.53 0.55
CA THR A 81 9.12 -6.85 -0.77
C THR A 81 9.72 -5.45 -0.68
N ARG A 82 10.85 -5.24 -1.38
CA ARG A 82 11.48 -3.92 -1.52
C ARG A 82 10.58 -3.01 -2.34
N THR A 83 10.17 -1.89 -1.77
CA THR A 83 9.26 -0.96 -2.45
C THR A 83 9.98 -0.25 -3.58
N GLY A 84 9.27 -0.04 -4.69
CA GLY A 84 9.69 0.94 -5.69
C GLY A 84 9.66 2.37 -5.11
N CYS A 85 10.07 3.37 -5.90
CA CYS A 85 10.02 4.78 -5.49
C CYS A 85 8.61 5.27 -5.15
N THR A 86 7.57 4.59 -5.64
CA THR A 86 6.16 4.93 -5.41
C THR A 86 5.34 3.69 -5.08
N ILE A 87 4.53 3.78 -4.02
CA ILE A 87 3.56 2.77 -3.60
C ILE A 87 2.17 3.28 -3.94
N LYS A 88 1.36 2.43 -4.58
CA LYS A 88 -0.07 2.68 -4.82
C LYS A 88 -0.91 1.87 -3.85
N VAL A 89 -1.88 2.50 -3.19
CA VAL A 89 -2.70 1.88 -2.13
C VAL A 89 -4.17 2.21 -2.32
N ASP A 90 -5.07 1.23 -2.16
CA ASP A 90 -6.50 1.47 -2.34
C ASP A 90 -7.12 2.28 -1.18
N PHE A 91 -8.23 2.98 -1.48
CA PHE A 91 -8.94 3.79 -0.49
C PHE A 91 -9.47 2.93 0.67
N ASN A 92 -9.43 3.47 1.90
CA ASN A 92 -9.89 2.81 3.13
C ASN A 92 -9.21 1.46 3.45
N THR A 93 -8.09 1.15 2.82
CA THR A 93 -7.24 0.02 3.22
C THR A 93 -6.17 0.49 4.22
N SER A 94 -5.49 -0.46 4.88
CA SER A 94 -4.36 -0.17 5.76
C SER A 94 -3.03 -0.45 5.06
N LEU A 95 -2.04 0.41 5.30
CA LEU A 95 -0.67 0.25 4.83
C LEU A 95 0.28 0.18 6.03
N THR A 96 1.19 -0.79 6.01
CA THR A 96 2.32 -0.84 6.94
C THR A 96 3.62 -0.70 6.17
N LEU A 97 4.43 0.30 6.56
CA LEU A 97 5.76 0.53 6.04
C LEU A 97 6.80 0.07 7.07
N TRP A 98 7.71 -0.80 6.65
CA TRP A 98 8.82 -1.28 7.48
C TRP A 98 10.10 -0.59 7.09
N CYS A 99 10.87 -0.14 8.07
CA CYS A 99 12.19 0.41 7.87
C CYS A 99 13.25 -0.60 8.29
N VAL A 100 14.10 -0.97 7.34
CA VAL A 100 15.15 -1.97 7.55
C VAL A 100 16.50 -1.34 7.28
N SER A 101 17.50 -1.69 8.10
CA SER A 101 18.88 -1.26 7.91
C SER A 101 19.86 -2.24 8.54
N ARG A 102 21.10 -2.26 8.05
CA ARG A 102 22.18 -3.04 8.67
C ARG A 102 22.91 -2.18 9.69
N SER A 103 22.66 -2.43 10.97
CA SER A 103 23.28 -1.69 12.07
C SER A 103 23.57 -2.62 13.24
N CYS A 104 24.72 -2.43 13.86
CA CYS A 104 25.10 -3.05 15.13
C CYS A 104 25.72 -1.98 16.05
N PRO A 105 25.14 -1.70 17.23
CA PRO A 105 23.87 -2.24 17.75
C PRO A 105 22.67 -1.81 16.89
N GLU A 106 21.49 -2.38 17.18
CA GLU A 106 20.26 -2.03 16.48
C GLU A 106 20.02 -0.52 16.48
N PRO A 107 19.50 0.05 15.38
CA PRO A 107 19.36 1.49 15.24
C PRO A 107 18.04 1.98 15.85
N GLU A 108 18.04 3.26 16.21
CA GLU A 108 16.83 4.00 16.54
C GLU A 108 16.17 4.52 15.25
N TYR A 109 14.85 4.43 15.18
CA TYR A 109 14.09 4.83 14.00
C TYR A 109 13.34 6.14 14.23
N VAL A 110 13.28 6.97 13.19
CA VAL A 110 12.46 8.17 13.13
C VAL A 110 11.75 8.23 11.80
N TRP A 111 10.43 8.42 11.83
CA TRP A 111 9.63 8.61 10.63
C TRP A 111 9.32 10.09 10.40
N ALA A 112 9.23 10.50 9.13
CA ALA A 112 8.77 11.81 8.72
C ALA A 112 7.75 11.70 7.59
N PHE A 113 6.71 12.53 7.64
CA PHE A 113 5.70 12.68 6.59
C PHE A 113 5.79 14.10 6.01
N ASN A 114 6.03 14.20 4.71
CA ASN A 114 6.24 15.48 4.00
C ASN A 114 7.27 16.39 4.70
N GLY A 115 8.37 15.80 5.19
CA GLY A 115 9.45 16.50 5.89
C GLY A 115 9.19 16.78 7.38
N LYS A 116 7.99 16.57 7.89
CA LYS A 116 7.66 16.74 9.31
C LYS A 116 7.83 15.44 10.08
N ALA A 117 8.60 15.48 11.17
CA ALA A 117 8.80 14.32 12.04
C ALA A 117 7.47 13.83 12.65
N LEU A 118 7.25 12.53 12.57
CA LEU A 118 6.15 11.82 13.22
C LEU A 118 6.59 11.35 14.60
N LYS A 119 5.64 11.27 15.54
CA LYS A 119 5.88 10.68 16.87
C LYS A 119 5.82 9.15 16.79
N ASN A 120 6.70 8.57 15.99
CA ASN A 120 6.85 7.12 15.84
C ASN A 120 8.34 6.75 15.91
N GLY A 121 8.70 6.01 16.96
CA GLY A 121 10.07 5.52 17.20
C GLY A 121 10.26 4.05 16.84
N GLN A 122 9.25 3.41 16.26
CA GLN A 122 9.28 2.00 15.88
C GLN A 122 9.89 1.82 14.49
N ASP A 123 10.34 0.60 14.23
CA ASP A 123 10.83 0.13 12.93
C ASP A 123 9.73 0.11 11.85
N HIS A 124 8.46 0.17 12.23
CA HIS A 124 7.32 0.19 11.32
C HIS A 124 6.39 1.38 11.55
N LEU A 125 5.69 1.79 10.50
CA LEU A 125 4.66 2.82 10.52
C LEU A 125 3.35 2.23 9.98
N ASN A 126 2.30 2.27 10.80
CA ASN A 126 0.95 1.82 10.44
C ASN A 126 0.07 3.01 10.06
N ILE A 127 -0.52 2.94 8.87
CA ILE A 127 -1.48 3.92 8.35
C ILE A 127 -2.79 3.17 8.14
N SER A 128 -3.78 3.44 9.00
CA SER A 128 -5.12 2.85 8.91
C SER A 128 -6.06 3.72 8.09
N SER A 129 -7.00 3.10 7.36
CA SER A 129 -8.05 3.80 6.61
C SER A 129 -7.49 4.90 5.70
N MET A 130 -6.80 4.47 4.64
CA MET A 130 -6.13 5.37 3.69
C MET A 130 -7.09 6.40 3.09
N THR A 131 -6.65 7.67 3.02
CA THR A 131 -7.40 8.82 2.45
C THR A 131 -6.45 9.74 1.71
N MET A 132 -6.99 10.74 1.00
CA MET A 132 -6.18 11.73 0.26
C MET A 132 -5.22 12.51 1.17
N ALA A 133 -5.55 12.69 2.45
CA ALA A 133 -4.69 13.38 3.42
C ALA A 133 -3.40 12.59 3.74
N HIS A 134 -3.38 11.30 3.45
CA HIS A 134 -2.26 10.41 3.66
C HIS A 134 -1.36 10.26 2.42
N GLU A 135 -1.69 10.91 1.29
CA GLU A 135 -0.79 10.95 0.15
C GLU A 135 0.41 11.85 0.43
N GLY A 136 1.60 11.39 0.04
CA GLY A 136 2.81 12.18 0.25
C GLY A 136 4.08 11.35 0.31
N THR A 137 5.15 11.99 0.78
CA THR A 137 6.46 11.37 0.93
C THR A 137 6.67 10.94 2.37
N TYR A 138 6.89 9.64 2.55
CA TYR A 138 7.24 9.04 3.83
C TYR A 138 8.74 8.75 3.84
N THR A 139 9.43 9.25 4.86
CA THR A 139 10.88 9.07 5.03
C THR A 139 11.15 8.36 6.34
N CYS A 140 11.88 7.26 6.29
CA CYS A 140 12.46 6.65 7.47
C CYS A 140 13.91 7.08 7.63
N ILE A 141 14.32 7.36 8.87
CA ILE A 141 15.68 7.68 9.26
C ILE A 141 16.10 6.67 10.33
N ALA A 142 17.19 5.94 10.08
CA ALA A 142 17.81 5.04 11.05
C ALA A 142 19.06 5.72 11.64
N LYS A 143 19.25 5.64 12.96
CA LYS A 143 20.37 6.26 13.68
C LYS A 143 21.05 5.23 14.57
N ASN A 144 22.38 5.18 14.54
CA ASN A 144 23.15 4.34 15.45
C ASN A 144 23.85 5.22 16.48
N SER A 145 23.48 5.06 17.76
CA SER A 145 23.98 5.90 18.87
C SER A 145 25.46 5.67 19.20
N LYS A 146 26.05 4.55 18.74
CA LYS A 146 27.47 4.20 19.00
C LYS A 146 28.39 4.72 17.90
N THR A 147 27.99 4.57 16.63
CA THR A 147 28.76 5.10 15.49
C THR A 147 28.47 6.58 15.22
N LEU A 148 27.35 7.11 15.75
CA LEU A 148 26.81 8.44 15.47
C LEU A 148 26.45 8.65 13.99
N LEU A 149 26.36 7.58 13.21
CA LEU A 149 25.96 7.61 11.82
C LEU A 149 24.43 7.54 11.71
N SER A 150 23.92 8.09 10.61
CA SER A 150 22.53 7.97 10.23
C SER A 150 22.39 7.72 8.73
N GLY A 151 21.31 7.04 8.37
CA GLY A 151 20.92 6.83 6.99
C GLY A 151 19.41 7.02 6.85
N SER A 152 18.94 7.24 5.64
CA SER A 152 17.52 7.44 5.37
C SER A 152 17.08 6.83 4.04
N ALA A 153 15.78 6.56 3.95
CA ALA A 153 15.11 6.14 2.72
C ALA A 153 13.74 6.82 2.65
N SER A 154 13.27 7.10 1.43
CA SER A 154 11.99 7.75 1.19
C SER A 154 11.17 6.99 0.16
N VAL A 155 9.85 7.01 0.32
CA VAL A 155 8.89 6.46 -0.63
C VAL A 155 7.71 7.42 -0.79
N VAL A 156 7.19 7.52 -2.01
CA VAL A 156 5.98 8.28 -2.29
C VAL A 156 4.77 7.37 -2.21
N VAL A 157 3.80 7.69 -1.36
CA VAL A 157 2.54 6.96 -1.26
C VAL A 157 1.46 7.73 -2.01
N LYS A 158 0.78 7.04 -2.93
CA LYS A 158 -0.37 7.53 -3.68
C LYS A 158 -1.55 6.60 -3.54
N LEU A 159 -2.76 7.14 -3.59
CA LEU A 159 -3.96 6.35 -3.72
C LEU A 159 -4.00 5.71 -5.11
N SER A 160 -4.23 4.41 -5.13
CA SER A 160 -4.63 3.69 -6.33
C SER A 160 -6.04 4.13 -6.67
N ALA A 161 -6.22 4.67 -7.87
CA ALA A 161 -7.56 4.76 -8.44
C ALA A 161 -8.02 3.32 -8.65
N ALA A 162 -8.91 2.82 -7.79
CA ALA A 162 -9.48 1.49 -7.95
C ALA A 162 -10.10 1.43 -9.35
N VAL A 163 -9.47 0.69 -10.25
CA VAL A 163 -10.01 0.39 -11.58
C VAL A 163 -11.06 -0.68 -11.37
N VAL A 164 -12.21 -0.30 -10.80
CA VAL A 164 -13.42 -1.09 -11.03
C VAL A 164 -13.69 -0.92 -12.52
N ALA A 165 -13.49 -1.98 -13.29
CA ALA A 165 -13.77 -1.95 -14.72
C ALA A 165 -15.20 -1.49 -14.89
N MET A 166 -15.38 -0.30 -15.46
CA MET A 166 -16.68 0.23 -15.73
C MET A 166 -17.32 -0.66 -16.79
N MET A 167 -18.60 -1.01 -16.63
CA MET A 167 -19.33 -1.83 -17.59
C MET A 167 -20.80 -1.46 -17.63
N ILE A 168 -21.44 -1.67 -18.79
CA ILE A 168 -22.87 -1.49 -18.99
C ILE A 168 -23.53 -2.86 -19.00
N VAL A 169 -24.58 -3.05 -18.19
CA VAL A 169 -25.36 -4.29 -18.13
C VAL A 169 -26.84 -3.96 -18.39
N PRO A 170 -27.43 -4.45 -19.50
CA PRO A 170 -28.85 -4.27 -19.76
C PRO A 170 -29.69 -5.14 -18.82
N ILE A 171 -30.74 -4.56 -18.23
CA ILE A 171 -31.69 -5.24 -17.35
C ILE A 171 -33.11 -4.95 -17.85
N PRO A 172 -33.87 -5.96 -18.32
CA PRO A 172 -33.47 -7.36 -18.50
C PRO A 172 -32.39 -7.52 -19.58
N THR A 173 -31.64 -8.63 -19.54
CA THR A 173 -30.51 -8.88 -20.47
C THR A 173 -30.94 -9.14 -21.91
N LYS A 174 -32.19 -9.54 -22.12
CA LYS A 174 -32.83 -9.71 -23.43
C LYS A 174 -34.22 -9.08 -23.38
N PRO A 175 -34.32 -7.76 -23.49
CA PRO A 175 -35.61 -7.08 -23.43
C PRO A 175 -36.42 -7.35 -24.70
N MET A 176 -37.73 -7.32 -24.57
CA MET A 176 -38.68 -7.46 -25.69
C MET A 176 -39.35 -6.12 -25.99
N GLU A 177 -39.92 -6.00 -27.19
CA GLU A 177 -40.73 -4.84 -27.58
C GLU A 177 -41.85 -4.56 -26.55
N GLY A 178 -42.03 -3.28 -26.21
CA GLY A 178 -42.97 -2.79 -25.20
C GLY A 178 -42.46 -2.86 -23.77
N GLN A 179 -41.35 -3.54 -23.48
CA GLN A 179 -40.75 -3.57 -22.14
C GLN A 179 -39.88 -2.34 -21.86
N ASP A 180 -39.68 -2.06 -20.58
CA ASP A 180 -38.67 -1.11 -20.12
C ASP A 180 -37.31 -1.83 -20.01
N VAL A 181 -36.24 -1.15 -20.41
CA VAL A 181 -34.87 -1.64 -20.18
C VAL A 181 -34.03 -0.59 -19.46
N THR A 182 -33.26 -1.04 -18.47
CA THR A 182 -32.26 -0.21 -17.80
C THR A 182 -30.86 -0.66 -18.20
N LEU A 183 -30.13 0.22 -18.88
CA LEU A 183 -28.68 0.10 -19.06
C LEU A 183 -27.99 0.51 -17.77
N THR A 184 -27.74 -0.47 -16.91
CA THR A 184 -27.15 -0.26 -15.59
C THR A 184 -25.64 -0.11 -15.72
N VAL A 185 -25.08 0.95 -15.16
CA VAL A 185 -23.64 1.19 -15.17
C VAL A 185 -23.04 0.73 -13.84
N GLN A 186 -22.12 -0.22 -13.92
CA GLN A 186 -21.35 -0.70 -12.78
C GLN A 186 -19.94 -0.10 -12.83
N GLY A 187 -19.34 0.15 -11.68
CA GLY A 187 -17.97 0.67 -11.60
C GLY A 187 -17.77 2.12 -12.04
N TYR A 188 -18.82 2.93 -12.09
CA TYR A 188 -18.69 4.35 -12.44
C TYR A 188 -17.83 5.12 -11.41
N PRO A 189 -17.04 6.11 -11.86
CA PRO A 189 -16.11 6.85 -11.01
C PRO A 189 -16.83 7.60 -9.88
N LYS A 190 -16.23 7.63 -8.69
CA LYS A 190 -16.77 8.37 -7.53
C LYS A 190 -16.57 9.88 -7.66
N ASP A 191 -15.57 10.30 -8.42
CA ASP A 191 -15.25 11.68 -8.77
C ASP A 191 -15.86 12.10 -10.12
N LEU A 192 -17.01 11.51 -10.50
CA LEU A 192 -17.74 11.85 -11.71
C LEU A 192 -18.13 13.34 -11.73
N LEU A 193 -17.81 14.03 -12.83
CA LEU A 193 -18.20 15.42 -13.06
C LEU A 193 -19.43 15.51 -13.96
N VAL A 194 -19.41 14.83 -15.11
CA VAL A 194 -20.53 14.77 -16.06
C VAL A 194 -20.55 13.45 -16.82
N TYR A 195 -21.72 13.09 -17.36
CA TYR A 195 -21.84 11.99 -18.33
C TYR A 195 -22.83 12.32 -19.44
N ALA A 196 -22.71 11.64 -20.57
CA ALA A 196 -23.65 11.74 -21.68
C ALA A 196 -23.89 10.37 -22.32
N TRP A 197 -25.16 10.10 -22.62
CA TRP A 197 -25.59 8.95 -23.41
C TRP A 197 -25.84 9.35 -24.85
N TYR A 198 -25.48 8.46 -25.77
CA TYR A 198 -25.70 8.61 -27.19
C TYR A 198 -26.30 7.33 -27.76
N ARG A 199 -27.06 7.48 -28.85
CA ARG A 199 -27.63 6.37 -29.63
C ARG A 199 -27.22 6.51 -31.09
N GLY A 200 -26.77 5.40 -31.70
CA GLY A 200 -26.42 5.34 -33.11
C GLY A 200 -25.00 4.82 -33.41
N PRO A 201 -24.57 4.91 -34.68
CA PRO A 201 -23.28 4.37 -35.13
C PRO A 201 -22.07 5.12 -34.55
N ALA A 202 -20.90 4.48 -34.59
CA ALA A 202 -19.65 5.04 -34.05
C ALA A 202 -19.19 6.32 -34.73
N SER A 203 -19.45 6.41 -36.03
CA SER A 203 -19.07 7.57 -36.84
C SER A 203 -19.81 8.83 -36.39
N GLU A 204 -21.11 8.73 -36.10
CA GLU A 204 -21.98 9.87 -35.81
C GLU A 204 -23.07 9.51 -34.78
N PRO A 205 -22.72 9.39 -33.49
CA PRO A 205 -23.68 9.05 -32.46
C PRO A 205 -24.50 10.28 -32.04
N ASN A 206 -25.83 10.17 -32.01
CA ASN A 206 -26.71 11.27 -31.62
C ASN A 206 -26.89 11.33 -30.09
N ARG A 207 -26.71 12.51 -29.51
CA ARG A 207 -26.82 12.70 -28.06
C ARG A 207 -28.26 12.49 -27.60
N LEU A 208 -28.43 11.57 -26.65
CA LEU A 208 -29.72 11.17 -26.09
C LEU A 208 -30.02 12.00 -24.84
N LEU A 209 -29.10 12.04 -23.88
CA LEU A 209 -29.19 12.89 -22.69
C LEU A 209 -27.80 13.18 -22.10
N SER A 210 -27.70 14.14 -21.19
CA SER A 210 -26.47 14.44 -20.45
C SER A 210 -26.75 14.91 -19.04
N GLN A 211 -25.93 14.50 -18.08
CA GLN A 211 -25.98 15.03 -16.72
C GLN A 211 -25.08 16.26 -16.58
N LEU A 212 -25.62 17.29 -15.93
CA LEU A 212 -24.90 18.50 -15.54
C LEU A 212 -24.19 18.29 -14.18
N PRO A 213 -23.15 19.10 -13.86
CA PRO A 213 -22.48 19.05 -12.56
C PRO A 213 -23.42 19.25 -11.35
N SER A 214 -24.59 19.86 -11.55
CA SER A 214 -25.64 20.00 -10.52
C SER A 214 -26.35 18.69 -10.17
N GLY A 215 -26.11 17.60 -10.91
CA GLY A 215 -26.76 16.31 -10.76
C GLY A 215 -28.01 16.11 -11.62
N ASN A 216 -28.61 17.19 -12.12
CA ASN A 216 -29.76 17.12 -13.03
C ASN A 216 -29.33 16.74 -14.45
N TRP A 217 -30.16 15.98 -15.16
CA TRP A 217 -29.94 15.66 -16.56
C TRP A 217 -30.74 16.57 -17.49
N ILE A 218 -30.25 16.71 -18.73
CA ILE A 218 -30.86 17.47 -19.82
C ILE A 218 -31.04 16.58 -21.05
N ALA A 219 -32.11 16.80 -21.79
CA ALA A 219 -32.40 16.09 -23.03
C ALA A 219 -31.42 16.47 -24.16
N GLY A 220 -31.04 15.49 -24.98
CA GLY A 220 -30.31 15.69 -26.23
C GLY A 220 -31.23 15.69 -27.45
N PRO A 221 -30.69 15.95 -28.65
CA PRO A 221 -31.47 15.99 -29.89
C PRO A 221 -32.18 14.66 -30.25
N ALA A 222 -31.69 13.52 -29.76
CA ALA A 222 -32.30 12.21 -29.99
C ALA A 222 -33.27 11.77 -28.88
N HIS A 223 -33.50 12.60 -27.85
CA HIS A 223 -34.41 12.28 -26.75
C HIS A 223 -35.84 12.17 -27.26
N THR A 224 -36.55 11.11 -26.88
CA THR A 224 -37.93 10.85 -27.31
C THR A 224 -38.96 11.09 -26.20
N GLY A 225 -38.50 11.44 -24.99
CA GLY A 225 -39.35 11.54 -23.80
C GLY A 225 -39.45 10.24 -23.00
N ARG A 226 -38.96 9.12 -23.55
CA ARG A 226 -39.00 7.80 -22.90
C ARG A 226 -37.73 7.46 -22.14
N GLU A 227 -36.71 8.31 -22.27
CA GLU A 227 -35.39 8.10 -21.70
C GLU A 227 -35.20 8.89 -20.41
N VAL A 228 -34.71 8.22 -19.36
CA VAL A 228 -34.46 8.83 -18.05
C VAL A 228 -33.04 8.51 -17.59
N GLY A 229 -32.26 9.55 -17.27
CA GLY A 229 -30.90 9.41 -16.74
C GLY A 229 -30.87 9.39 -15.21
N PHE A 230 -29.94 8.62 -14.65
CA PHE A 230 -29.73 8.50 -13.19
C PHE A 230 -28.37 9.03 -12.73
N ALA A 231 -28.22 9.35 -11.45
CA ALA A 231 -26.96 9.84 -10.88
C ALA A 231 -25.81 8.82 -10.91
N ASN A 232 -26.12 7.53 -11.07
CA ASN A 232 -25.15 6.45 -11.19
C ASN A 232 -24.77 6.15 -12.66
N CYS A 233 -24.91 7.13 -13.55
CA CYS A 233 -24.72 7.01 -15.01
C CYS A 233 -25.70 6.08 -15.75
N SER A 234 -26.64 5.41 -15.07
CA SER A 234 -27.55 4.48 -15.73
C SER A 234 -28.58 5.19 -16.60
N LEU A 235 -29.10 4.48 -17.60
CA LEU A 235 -30.13 4.95 -18.52
C LEU A 235 -31.33 4.00 -18.49
N LEU A 236 -32.52 4.50 -18.21
CA LEU A 236 -33.78 3.80 -18.44
C LEU A 236 -34.34 4.23 -19.80
N VAL A 237 -34.75 3.26 -20.62
CA VAL A 237 -35.54 3.45 -21.84
C VAL A 237 -36.88 2.75 -21.64
N GLN A 238 -37.96 3.53 -21.60
CA GLN A 238 -39.30 3.01 -21.37
C GLN A 238 -39.97 2.57 -22.66
N LYS A 239 -40.76 1.50 -22.58
CA LYS A 239 -41.57 0.97 -23.69
C LYS A 239 -40.78 0.89 -25.00
N LEU A 240 -39.80 -0.01 -25.02
CA LEU A 240 -38.94 -0.23 -26.17
C LEU A 240 -39.74 -0.46 -27.45
N ASN A 241 -39.19 0.03 -28.56
CA ASN A 241 -39.66 -0.28 -29.91
C ASN A 241 -38.47 -0.69 -30.79
N LEU A 242 -38.76 -1.16 -32.01
CA LEU A 242 -37.71 -1.61 -32.95
C LEU A 242 -36.71 -0.50 -33.35
N THR A 243 -37.06 0.78 -33.23
CA THR A 243 -36.15 1.90 -33.54
C THR A 243 -35.20 2.23 -32.39
N ASP A 244 -35.42 1.63 -31.22
CA ASP A 244 -34.52 1.73 -30.07
C ASP A 244 -33.38 0.73 -30.14
N ALA A 245 -33.49 -0.31 -30.98
CA ALA A 245 -32.45 -1.30 -31.18
C ALA A 245 -31.17 -0.68 -31.75
N GLY A 246 -30.03 -1.24 -31.36
CA GLY A 246 -28.72 -0.87 -31.85
C GLY A 246 -27.82 -0.33 -30.75
N ARG A 247 -26.85 0.49 -31.17
CA ARG A 247 -25.69 0.80 -30.36
C ARG A 247 -25.91 2.02 -29.47
N TYR A 248 -25.59 1.85 -28.19
CA TYR A 248 -25.59 2.88 -27.19
C TYR A 248 -24.17 3.16 -26.72
N THR A 249 -23.84 4.44 -26.57
CA THR A 249 -22.52 4.89 -26.10
C THR A 249 -22.67 5.77 -24.88
N LEU A 250 -21.95 5.44 -23.82
CA LEU A 250 -21.80 6.26 -22.61
C LEU A 250 -20.43 6.91 -22.62
N LYS A 251 -20.39 8.24 -22.44
CA LYS A 251 -19.16 9.00 -22.18
C LYS A 251 -19.22 9.61 -20.79
N THR A 252 -18.17 9.43 -19.99
CA THR A 252 -18.06 10.03 -18.65
C THR A 252 -16.80 10.87 -18.54
N VAL A 253 -16.87 11.98 -17.80
CA VAL A 253 -15.73 12.83 -17.47
C VAL A 253 -15.65 12.97 -15.96
N THR A 254 -14.45 12.81 -15.38
CA THR A 254 -14.21 12.99 -13.95
C THR A 254 -13.73 14.41 -13.62
N LEU A 255 -13.74 14.77 -12.33
CA LEU A 255 -13.21 16.04 -11.83
C LEU A 255 -11.72 16.25 -12.18
N GLN A 256 -10.99 15.17 -12.42
CA GLN A 256 -9.58 15.20 -12.84
C GLN A 256 -9.41 15.31 -14.37
N GLY A 257 -10.50 15.43 -15.13
CA GLY A 257 -10.49 15.50 -16.59
C GLY A 257 -10.29 14.15 -17.29
N LYS A 258 -10.30 13.03 -16.56
CA LYS A 258 -10.26 11.70 -17.17
C LYS A 258 -11.57 11.45 -17.91
N THR A 259 -11.47 10.97 -19.15
CA THR A 259 -12.63 10.59 -19.98
C THR A 259 -12.64 9.09 -20.21
N ASP A 260 -13.78 8.44 -19.95
CA ASP A 260 -14.00 7.02 -20.26
C ASP A 260 -15.19 6.90 -21.24
N THR A 261 -15.15 5.91 -22.13
CA THR A 261 -16.20 5.63 -23.11
C THR A 261 -16.56 4.14 -23.08
N LEU A 262 -17.85 3.83 -22.99
CA LEU A 262 -18.37 2.47 -23.00
C LEU A 262 -19.46 2.33 -24.05
N GLU A 263 -19.59 1.12 -24.57
CA GLU A 263 -20.57 0.79 -25.59
C GLU A 263 -21.33 -0.49 -25.21
N VAL A 264 -22.60 -0.54 -25.59
CA VAL A 264 -23.45 -1.73 -25.49
C VAL A 264 -24.39 -1.77 -26.69
N GLU A 265 -24.75 -2.97 -27.13
CA GLU A 265 -25.83 -3.16 -28.10
C GLU A 265 -27.08 -3.66 -27.40
N LEU A 266 -28.21 -3.08 -27.79
CA LEU A 266 -29.56 -3.43 -27.37
C LEU A 266 -30.31 -4.10 -28.52
#